data_AF-A0A1F8CMF2-F1
#
_entry.id   AF-A0A1F8CMF2-F1
#
_cell.length_a   1.000
_cell.length_b   1.000
_cell.length_c   1.000
_cell.angle_alpha   90.00
_cell.angle_beta   90.00
_cell.angle_gamma   90.00
#
_symmetry.space_group_name_H-M   'P 1'
#
loop_
_entity.id
_entity.type
_entity.pdbx_description
1 polymer ?
#
loop_
_entity_poly.entity_id
_entity_poly.type
_entity_poly.pdbx_seq_one_letter_code
_entity_poly.pdbx_strand_id
1 'polypeptide(L)' 'MKAKIKTEEVKKGAWRLTVILPTKLEENALVGGEKQLFESLFPSQERAYESGRKFLTDKGFKESELEYE' A
#
# COMPACT_ATOMS: atom_id res chain seq x y z
N MET A 1 -6.65 12.42 4.46
CA MET A 1 -7.03 10.98 4.48
C MET A 1 -5.82 10.26 3.93
N LYS A 2 -5.22 9.32 4.67
CA LYS A 2 -3.91 8.75 4.30
C LYS A 2 -4.08 7.39 3.62
N ALA A 3 -3.19 7.05 2.69
CA ALA A 3 -3.03 5.69 2.18
C ALA A 3 -2.18 4.87 3.15
N LYS A 4 -2.49 3.57 3.27
CA LYS A 4 -1.82 2.68 4.20
C LYS A 4 -0.94 1.68 3.47
N ILE A 5 0.28 1.50 3.98
CA ILE A 5 1.22 0.46 3.57
C ILE A 5 1.34 -0.53 4.73
N LYS A 6 0.96 -1.77 4.49
CA LYS A 6 1.11 -2.87 5.44
C LYS A 6 2.12 -3.88 4.92
N THR A 7 3.05 -4.29 5.77
CA THR A 7 4.01 -5.35 5.44
C THR A 7 3.93 -6.48 6.45
N GLU A 8 3.84 -7.73 5.99
CA GLU A 8 3.65 -8.91 6.85
C GLU A 8 4.61 -10.04 6.46
N GLU A 9 5.28 -10.67 7.42
CA GLU A 9 6.11 -11.85 7.14
C GLU A 9 5.22 -13.08 6.96
N VAL A 10 5.21 -13.67 5.75
CA VAL A 10 4.36 -14.82 5.42
C VAL A 10 5.10 -16.16 5.50
N LYS A 11 6.43 -16.12 5.45
CA LYS A 11 7.34 -17.23 5.72
C LYS A 11 8.72 -16.62 6.01
N LYS A 12 9.60 -17.36 6.67
CA LYS A 12 10.95 -16.89 7.02
C LYS A 12 11.65 -16.22 5.83
N GLY A 13 11.86 -14.91 5.90
CA GLY A 13 12.53 -14.14 4.86
C GLY A 13 11.69 -13.82 3.62
N ALA A 14 10.37 -13.99 3.65
CA ALA A 14 9.48 -13.49 2.61
C ALA A 14 8.35 -12.64 3.21
N TRP A 15 8.23 -11.44 2.66
CA TRP A 15 7.38 -10.37 3.17
C TRP A 15 6.32 -10.02 2.14
N ARG A 16 5.07 -10.02 2.56
CA ARG A 16 3.92 -9.59 1.79
C ARG A 16 3.73 -8.10 1.97
N LEU A 17 3.66 -7.37 0.87
CA LEU A 17 3.21 -5.98 0.82
C LEU A 17 1.70 -5.94 0.52
N THR A 18 0.97 -5.15 1.30
CA THR A 18 -0.42 -4.76 1.02
C THR A 18 -0.52 -3.24 0.98
N VAL A 19 -1.07 -2.70 -0.11
CA VAL A 19 -1.36 -1.27 -0.24
C VAL A 19 -2.87 -1.04 -0.24
N ILE A 20 -3.33 -0.15 0.63
CA ILE A 20 -4.75 0.20 0.80
C ILE A 20 -4.92 1.68 0.42
N LEU A 21 -5.75 1.94 -0.58
CA LEU A 21 -6.09 3.31 -0.96
C LEU A 21 -7.34 3.84 -0.24
N PRO A 22 -7.33 5.11 0.18
CA PRO A 22 -8.54 5.80 0.58
C PRO A 22 -9.42 6.05 -0.65
N THR A 23 -10.70 5.74 -0.52
CA THR A 23 -11.70 5.71 -1.59
C THR A 23 -12.00 7.06 -2.24
N LYS A 24 -11.53 8.17 -1.68
CA LYS A 24 -11.71 9.52 -2.26
C LYS A 24 -10.92 9.77 -3.56
N LEU A 25 -10.12 8.81 -4.02
CA LEU A 25 -9.29 8.94 -5.22
C LEU A 25 -9.89 8.34 -6.50
N GLU A 26 -11.02 7.63 -6.43
CA GLU A 26 -11.78 7.26 -7.63
C GLU A 26 -12.98 8.21 -7.76
N GLU A 27 -12.84 9.23 -8.61
CA GLU A 27 -13.87 10.25 -8.89
C GLU A 27 -15.14 9.68 -9.58
N ASN A 28 -15.33 8.36 -9.67
CA ASN A 28 -16.41 7.77 -10.48
C ASN A 28 -16.96 6.40 -10.05
N ALA A 29 -16.87 5.97 -8.79
CA ALA A 29 -17.56 4.74 -8.38
C ALA A 29 -18.10 4.79 -6.94
N LEU A 30 -19.43 4.71 -6.81
CA LEU A 30 -20.19 4.48 -5.58
C LEU A 30 -19.89 3.10 -4.97
N VAL A 31 -18.66 2.86 -4.50
CA VAL A 31 -18.31 1.63 -3.76
C VAL A 31 -17.58 2.04 -2.48
N GLY A 32 -18.34 2.14 -1.38
CA GLY A 32 -17.84 2.51 -0.06
C GLY A 32 -17.06 1.39 0.63
N GLY A 33 -15.82 1.15 0.21
CA GLY A 33 -14.89 0.24 0.88
C GLY A 33 -13.41 0.58 0.63
N GLU A 34 -12.53 0.19 1.54
CA GLU A 34 -11.08 0.24 1.34
C GLU A 34 -10.67 -0.70 0.19
N LYS A 35 -9.99 -0.18 -0.84
CA LYS A 35 -9.57 -0.97 -2.01
C LYS A 35 -8.12 -1.43 -1.84
N GLN A 36 -7.94 -2.73 -1.62
CA GLN A 36 -6.63 -3.39 -1.68
C GLN A 36 -6.20 -3.47 -3.14
N LEU A 37 -5.02 -2.94 -3.46
CA LEU A 37 -4.59 -2.81 -4.86
C LEU A 37 -3.72 -3.94 -5.37
N PHE A 38 -2.83 -4.49 -4.53
CA PHE A 38 -2.00 -5.62 -4.92
C PHE A 38 -1.36 -6.28 -3.70
N GLU A 39 -1.00 -7.54 -3.89
CA GLU A 39 -0.23 -8.37 -2.96
C GLU A 39 1.03 -8.83 -3.70
N SER A 40 2.21 -8.47 -3.19
CA SER A 40 3.48 -8.91 -3.77
C SER A 40 4.45 -9.37 -2.68
N LEU A 41 5.28 -10.35 -3.01
CA LEU A 41 6.26 -10.95 -2.11
C LEU A 41 7.64 -10.36 -2.33
N PHE A 42 8.28 -9.96 -1.24
CA PHE A 42 9.59 -9.35 -1.20
C PHE A 42 10.53 -10.15 -0.29
N PRO A 43 11.85 -10.11 -0.56
CA PRO A 43 12.83 -10.80 0.27
C PRO A 43 13.12 -10.11 1.61
N SER A 44 12.58 -8.91 1.84
CA SER A 44 12.70 -8.19 3.11
C SER A 44 11.53 -7.23 3.33
N GLN A 45 11.29 -6.88 4.60
CA GLN A 45 10.30 -5.89 5.01
C GLN A 45 10.58 -4.52 4.39
N GLU A 46 11.85 -4.09 4.40
CA GLU A 46 12.28 -2.81 3.83
C GLU A 46 11.95 -2.71 2.34
N ARG A 47 12.24 -3.77 1.56
CA ARG A 47 11.92 -3.82 0.12
C ARG A 47 10.42 -3.81 -0.15
N ALA A 48 9.64 -4.51 0.69
CA ALA A 48 8.19 -4.46 0.61
C ALA A 48 7.70 -3.03 0.85
N TYR A 49 8.18 -2.38 1.90
CA TYR A 49 7.79 -1.01 2.23
C TYR A 49 8.17 0.00 1.14
N GLU A 50 9.42 -0.01 0.66
CA GLU A 50 9.88 0.88 -0.42
C GLU A 50 9.03 0.74 -1.68
N SER A 51 8.64 -0.49 -2.01
CA SER A 51 7.80 -0.76 -3.19
C SER A 51 6.38 -0.21 -3.01
N GLY A 52 5.81 -0.35 -1.81
CA GLY A 52 4.52 0.26 -1.47
C GLY A 52 4.56 1.78 -1.53
N ARG A 53 5.63 2.39 -1.00
CA ARG A 53 5.87 3.83 -1.09
C ARG A 53 5.96 4.30 -2.53
N LYS A 54 6.81 3.67 -3.33
CA LYS A 54 7.00 4.04 -4.74
C LYS A 54 5.69 3.93 -5.52
N PHE A 55 4.94 2.86 -5.31
CA PHE A 55 3.63 2.69 -5.94
C PHE A 55 2.67 3.83 -5.60
N LEU A 56 2.58 4.22 -4.33
CA LEU A 56 1.70 5.30 -3.89
C LEU A 56 2.18 6.67 -4.40
N THR A 57 3.49 6.93 -4.40
CA THR A 57 4.06 8.13 -5.01
C THR A 57 3.75 8.22 -6.51
N ASP A 58 3.89 7.11 -7.23
CA ASP A 58 3.56 7.01 -8.67
C ASP A 58 2.05 7.23 -8.93
N LYS A 59 1.18 6.95 -7.94
CA LYS A 59 -0.26 7.26 -7.95
C LYS A 59 -0.58 8.71 -7.52
N GLY A 60 0.42 9.51 -7.20
CA GLY A 60 0.28 10.92 -6.84
C GLY A 60 0.12 11.20 -5.35
N PHE A 61 0.27 10.20 -4.46
CA PHE A 61 0.27 10.44 -3.02
C PHE A 61 1.60 11.06 -2.58
N LYS A 62 1.52 12.06 -1.69
CA LYS A 62 2.71 12.62 -1.03
C LYS A 62 3.12 11.74 0.15
N GLU A 63 4.40 11.80 0.53
CA GLU A 63 4.90 11.07 1.71
C GLU A 63 4.11 11.38 3.00
N SER A 64 3.67 12.63 3.17
CA SER A 64 2.83 13.05 4.31
C SER A 64 1.42 12.43 4.31
N GLU A 65 1.01 11.85 3.19
CA GLU A 65 -0.26 11.16 2.98
C GLU A 65 -0.11 9.64 3.09
N LEU A 66 1.10 9.14 3.41
CA LEU A 66 1.36 7.72 3.65
C LEU A 66 1.32 7.43 5.16
N GLU A 67 0.74 6.29 5.50
CA GLU A 67 0.72 5.73 6.85
C GLU A 67 1.26 4.30 6.81
N TYR A 68 2.07 3.96 7.79
CA TYR A 68 2.64 2.63 7.92
C TYR A 68 1.89 1.86 9.01
N GLU A 69 1.41 0.67 8.67
CA GLU A 69 0.76 -0.29 9.57
C GLU A 69 1.65 -1.53 9.72
#